data_AF-A0A0Q5ZUL0-F1
#
_entry.id   AF-A0A0Q5ZUL0-F1
#
_cell.length_a   1.000
_cell.length_b   1.000
_cell.length_c   1.000
_cell.angle_alpha   90.00
_cell.angle_beta   90.00
_cell.angle_gamma   90.00
#
_symmetry.space_group_name_H-M   'P 1'
#
loop_
_entity.id
_entity.type
_entity.pdbx_description
1 polymer ?
#
loop_
_entity_poly.entity_id
_entity_poly.type
_entity_poly.pdbx_seq_one_letter_code
_entity_poly.pdbx_strand_id
1 'polypeptide(L)'
;MNSFLTTVERPQLGMVAALVGSLMCAVAIVWSIGSTDRVTYLGADHGQEQTAAHVRLKTLPQGSYVIERGPIYQAMRAGCRYDLNFSPQFGRHVSDRQRTKYIRSAVLVDCPPAKTKAAASTVRLTE
;
A
#
# COMPACT_ATOMS: atom_id res chain seq x y z
N MET A 1 18.92 -42.86 49.99
CA MET A 1 17.54 -42.43 49.68
C MET A 1 17.52 -40.90 49.66
N ASN A 2 16.81 -40.33 48.69
CA ASN A 2 16.66 -38.90 48.35
C ASN A 2 17.87 -38.33 47.54
N SER A 3 17.73 -37.71 46.38
CA SER A 3 16.62 -36.91 45.83
C SER A 3 16.58 -37.00 44.29
N PHE A 4 15.54 -37.64 43.76
CA PHE A 4 15.22 -37.74 42.31
C PHE A 4 14.16 -36.69 41.91
N LEU A 5 14.32 -35.43 42.34
CA LEU A 5 13.30 -34.41 42.13
C LEU A 5 13.89 -33.06 41.71
N THR A 6 14.47 -32.97 40.52
CA THR A 6 14.65 -31.68 39.81
C THR A 6 14.74 -31.88 38.28
N THR A 7 13.91 -32.73 37.69
CA THR A 7 13.80 -32.82 36.21
C THR A 7 12.35 -33.04 35.80
N VAL A 8 11.43 -32.26 36.35
CA VAL A 8 10.05 -32.17 35.85
C VAL A 8 9.59 -30.73 35.93
N GLU A 9 10.23 -29.82 35.21
CA GLU A 9 9.59 -28.54 34.92
C GLU A 9 10.14 -27.94 33.63
N ARG A 10 9.23 -27.51 32.75
CA ARG A 10 9.45 -26.75 31.51
C ARG A 10 9.59 -27.45 30.14
N PRO A 11 8.97 -28.62 29.84
CA PRO A 11 8.58 -28.86 28.44
C PRO A 11 7.39 -27.95 28.03
N GLN A 12 6.57 -27.52 29.00
CA GLN A 12 5.36 -26.74 28.74
C GLN A 12 5.61 -25.27 28.39
N LEU A 13 6.65 -24.64 28.95
CA LEU A 13 6.95 -23.23 28.67
C LEU A 13 7.43 -23.01 27.23
N GLY A 14 8.17 -23.98 26.67
CA GLY A 14 8.65 -23.90 25.28
C GLY A 14 7.50 -24.01 24.26
N MET A 15 6.54 -24.90 24.49
CA MET A 15 5.35 -25.04 23.63
C MET A 15 4.43 -23.81 23.74
N VAL A 16 4.20 -23.30 24.94
CA VAL A 16 3.38 -22.09 25.15
C VAL A 16 4.05 -20.87 24.52
N ALA A 17 5.37 -20.69 24.70
CA ALA A 17 6.12 -19.61 24.08
C ALA A 17 6.14 -19.71 22.55
N ALA A 18 6.26 -20.92 21.99
CA ALA A 18 6.18 -21.15 20.55
C ALA A 18 4.79 -20.85 19.99
N LEU A 19 3.72 -21.25 20.69
CA LEU A 19 2.34 -20.94 20.33
C LEU A 19 2.08 -19.44 20.37
N VAL A 20 2.47 -18.76 21.45
CA VAL A 20 2.34 -17.31 21.58
C VAL A 20 3.17 -16.59 20.52
N GLY A 21 4.41 -17.02 20.27
CA GLY A 21 5.26 -16.49 19.21
C GLY A 21 4.63 -16.64 17.83
N SER A 22 4.12 -17.83 17.49
CA SER A 22 3.43 -18.08 16.23
C SER A 22 2.14 -17.27 16.08
N LEU A 23 1.38 -17.10 17.17
CA LEU A 23 0.15 -16.33 17.19
C LEU A 23 0.45 -14.85 17.01
N MET A 24 1.49 -14.34 17.67
CA MET A 24 1.96 -12.96 17.51
C MET A 24 2.50 -12.71 16.11
N CYS A 25 3.23 -13.65 15.51
CA CYS A 25 3.64 -13.57 14.10
C CYS A 25 2.43 -13.59 13.16
N ALA A 26 1.45 -14.47 13.39
CA ALA A 26 0.24 -14.52 12.58
C ALA A 26 -0.57 -13.23 12.69
N VAL A 27 -0.73 -12.69 13.92
CA VAL A 27 -1.38 -11.39 14.16
C VAL A 27 -0.59 -10.26 13.51
N ALA A 28 0.75 -10.26 13.60
CA ALA A 28 1.59 -9.27 12.95
C ALA A 28 1.47 -9.33 11.43
N ILE A 29 1.39 -10.52 10.84
CA ILE A 29 1.16 -10.71 9.40
C ILE A 29 -0.23 -10.18 9.04
N VAL A 30 -1.27 -10.58 9.77
CA VAL A 30 -2.66 -10.13 9.52
C VAL A 30 -2.81 -8.61 9.68
N TRP A 31 -2.14 -8.01 10.65
CA TRP A 31 -2.10 -6.55 10.83
C TRP A 31 -1.26 -5.84 9.79
N SER A 32 -0.27 -6.53 9.22
CA SER A 32 0.53 -6.04 8.09
C SER A 32 -0.21 -6.13 6.76
N ILE A 33 -1.27 -6.95 6.68
CA ILE A 33 -2.23 -6.92 5.58
C ILE A 33 -3.09 -5.67 5.77
N GLY A 34 -2.51 -4.51 5.43
CA GLY A 34 -3.28 -3.31 5.16
C GLY A 34 -4.31 -3.57 4.08
N SER A 35 -5.29 -2.68 3.99
CA SER A 35 -6.27 -2.80 2.91
C SER A 35 -5.59 -2.42 1.60
N THR A 36 -5.90 -3.16 0.55
CA THR A 36 -5.28 -2.97 -0.76
C THR A 36 -6.35 -2.63 -1.79
N ASP A 37 -6.17 -1.53 -2.51
CA ASP A 37 -7.04 -1.14 -3.62
C ASP A 37 -6.26 -1.13 -4.92
N ARG A 38 -6.81 -1.81 -5.93
CA ARG A 38 -6.29 -1.79 -7.30
C ARG A 38 -6.81 -0.57 -8.04
N VAL A 39 -5.94 0.36 -8.38
CA VAL A 39 -6.32 1.61 -9.06
C VAL A 39 -5.39 1.95 -10.22
N THR A 40 -5.91 2.67 -11.19
CA THR A 40 -5.09 3.33 -12.23
C THR A 40 -4.67 4.70 -11.71
N TYR A 41 -3.37 4.94 -11.64
CA TYR A 41 -2.84 6.23 -11.23
C TYR A 41 -2.92 7.23 -12.37
N LEU A 42 -3.51 8.41 -12.14
CA LEU A 42 -3.69 9.45 -13.15
C LEU A 42 -2.80 10.68 -12.95
N GLY A 43 -2.01 10.72 -11.87
CA GLY A 43 -1.17 11.86 -11.51
C GLY A 43 -1.57 12.52 -10.19
N ALA A 44 -0.87 13.59 -9.84
CA ALA A 44 -1.19 14.39 -8.65
C ALA A 44 -2.44 15.24 -8.89
N ASP A 45 -3.24 15.43 -7.84
CA ASP A 45 -4.35 16.38 -7.87
C ASP A 45 -3.84 17.78 -7.46
N HIS A 46 -3.67 18.66 -8.44
CA HIS A 46 -3.20 20.02 -8.24
C HIS A 46 -4.31 20.90 -7.65
N GLY A 47 -4.64 20.74 -6.36
CA GLY A 47 -5.63 21.63 -5.73
C GLY A 47 -6.16 21.25 -4.34
N GLN A 48 -5.93 20.03 -3.86
CA GLN A 48 -6.51 19.56 -2.61
C GLN A 48 -5.40 19.08 -1.65
N GLU A 49 -5.08 19.91 -0.65
CA GLU A 49 -4.11 19.66 0.42
C GLU A 49 -2.75 19.12 -0.04
N GLN A 50 -2.00 19.93 -0.81
CA GLN A 50 -0.55 19.77 -0.86
C GLN A 50 0.05 20.38 0.41
N THR A 51 0.03 19.64 1.53
CA THR A 51 1.02 19.95 2.58
C THR A 51 2.41 19.66 2.00
N ALA A 52 3.44 20.35 2.48
CA ALA A 52 4.80 20.22 1.92
C ALA A 52 5.32 18.77 1.88
N ALA A 53 4.79 17.89 2.74
CA ALA A 53 5.17 16.49 2.84
C ALA A 53 4.25 15.50 2.10
N HIS A 54 3.02 15.87 1.73
CA HIS A 54 2.03 14.93 1.17
C HIS A 54 1.43 15.39 -0.16
N VAL A 55 1.00 14.43 -0.97
CA VAL A 55 0.35 14.65 -2.27
C VAL A 55 -0.89 13.79 -2.37
N ARG A 56 -2.00 14.41 -2.76
CA ARG A 56 -3.22 13.69 -3.11
C ARG A 56 -3.11 13.12 -4.52
N LEU A 57 -3.45 11.84 -4.67
CA LEU A 57 -3.39 11.14 -5.93
C LEU A 57 -4.75 11.15 -6.63
N LYS A 58 -4.73 11.39 -7.93
CA LYS A 58 -5.88 11.19 -8.81
C LYS A 58 -5.86 9.75 -9.32
N THR A 59 -6.94 9.01 -9.12
CA THR A 59 -7.01 7.58 -9.44
C THR A 59 -8.32 7.19 -10.13
N LEU A 60 -8.33 6.02 -10.80
CA LEU A 60 -9.52 5.34 -11.31
C LEU A 60 -9.61 3.91 -10.75
N PRO A 61 -10.70 3.52 -10.03
CA PRO A 61 -11.84 4.36 -9.67
C PRO A 61 -11.47 5.54 -8.77
N GLN A 62 -12.33 6.57 -8.73
CA GLN A 62 -12.09 7.77 -7.91
C GLN A 62 -12.12 7.41 -6.43
N GLY A 63 -11.10 7.86 -5.69
CA GLY A 63 -11.02 7.74 -4.24
C GLY A 63 -10.12 8.82 -3.65
N SER A 64 -10.19 9.02 -2.34
CA SER A 64 -9.30 9.95 -1.63
C SER A 64 -8.04 9.20 -1.20
N TYR A 65 -6.96 9.29 -1.98
CA TYR A 65 -5.67 8.69 -1.66
C TYR A 65 -4.62 9.78 -1.47
N VAL A 66 -3.83 9.65 -0.41
CA VAL A 66 -2.72 10.57 -0.11
C VAL A 66 -1.45 9.75 0.09
N ILE A 67 -0.35 10.23 -0.47
CA ILE A 67 0.98 9.63 -0.35
C ILE A 67 1.99 10.68 0.11
N GLU A 68 2.99 10.27 0.86
CA GLU A 68 4.14 11.12 1.18
C GLU A 68 4.98 11.41 -0.08
N ARG A 69 5.57 12.61 -0.14
CA ARG A 69 6.55 13.03 -1.17
C ARG A 69 7.88 12.31 -0.96
N GLY A 70 7.85 11.00 -1.11
CA GLY A 70 8.99 10.11 -0.92
C GLY A 70 9.33 9.31 -2.17
N PRO A 71 10.20 8.30 -2.03
CA PRO A 71 10.63 7.45 -3.14
C PRO A 71 9.46 6.70 -3.79
N ILE A 72 8.43 6.34 -3.01
CA ILE A 72 7.25 5.64 -3.51
C ILE A 72 6.50 6.53 -4.51
N TYR A 73 6.23 7.79 -4.16
CA TYR A 73 5.58 8.75 -5.05
C TYR A 73 6.38 9.00 -6.33
N GLN A 74 7.71 9.16 -6.20
CA GLN A 74 8.59 9.40 -7.35
C GLN A 74 8.68 8.20 -8.30
N ALA A 75 8.50 6.97 -7.81
CA ALA A 75 8.47 5.77 -8.62
C ALA A 75 7.15 5.59 -9.41
N MET A 76 6.07 6.24 -8.98
CA MET A 76 4.76 6.10 -9.61
C MET A 76 4.66 6.90 -10.91
N ARG A 77 4.22 6.22 -11.96
CA ARG A 77 3.99 6.78 -13.31
C ARG A 77 2.51 6.88 -13.62
N ALA A 78 2.08 8.05 -14.07
CA ALA A 78 0.71 8.28 -14.51
C ALA A 78 0.36 7.37 -15.70
N GLY A 79 -0.86 6.84 -15.71
CA GLY A 79 -1.36 5.88 -16.69
C GLY A 79 -1.14 4.41 -16.33
N CYS A 80 -0.30 4.08 -15.34
CA CYS A 80 -0.12 2.70 -14.90
C CYS A 80 -1.12 2.29 -13.80
N ARG A 81 -1.36 0.98 -13.68
CA ARG A 81 -2.16 0.36 -12.62
C ARG A 81 -1.26 -0.08 -11.46
N TYR A 82 -1.69 0.27 -10.25
CA TYR A 82 -1.01 -0.08 -9.01
C TYR A 82 -1.98 -0.73 -8.03
N ASP A 83 -1.47 -1.67 -7.26
CA ASP A 83 -2.10 -2.14 -6.03
C ASP A 83 -1.55 -1.28 -4.88
N LEU A 84 -2.38 -0.39 -4.35
CA LEU A 84 -2.04 0.55 -3.29
C LEU A 84 -2.38 -0.04 -1.94
N ASN A 85 -1.40 -0.16 -1.06
CA ASN A 85 -1.58 -0.64 0.31
C ASN A 85 -1.67 0.55 1.28
N PHE A 86 -2.69 0.54 2.13
CA PHE A 86 -2.96 1.59 3.11
C PHE A 86 -3.39 1.04 4.48
N SER A 87 -3.22 1.84 5.52
CA SER A 87 -3.48 1.42 6.91
C SER A 87 -4.97 1.14 7.16
N PRO A 88 -5.32 0.01 7.82
CA PRO A 88 -6.71 -0.36 8.10
C PRO A 88 -7.37 0.51 9.19
N GLN A 89 -6.58 1.31 9.93
CA GLN A 89 -7.09 2.26 10.93
C GLN A 89 -8.06 3.28 10.29
N PHE A 90 -7.93 3.50 8.99
CA PHE A 90 -8.83 4.30 8.17
C PHE A 90 -9.80 3.44 7.33
N GLY A 91 -10.16 2.21 7.76
CA GLY A 91 -11.06 1.29 7.03
C GLY A 91 -12.44 1.04 7.65
N ARG A 92 -12.63 1.06 8.98
CA ARG A 92 -13.86 0.48 9.58
C ARG A 92 -15.06 1.37 10.01
N HIS A 93 -14.96 2.71 10.15
CA HIS A 93 -16.08 3.50 10.75
C HIS A 93 -16.35 4.89 10.13
N VAL A 94 -15.97 5.16 8.88
CA VAL A 94 -16.25 6.48 8.26
C VAL A 94 -16.63 6.29 6.79
N SER A 95 -17.66 7.01 6.34
CA SER A 95 -18.27 6.95 5.00
C SER A 95 -17.23 6.92 3.87
N ASP A 96 -17.39 5.98 2.93
CA ASP A 96 -16.45 5.65 1.84
C ASP A 96 -16.02 6.85 0.99
N ARG A 97 -16.84 7.91 0.94
CA ARG A 97 -16.58 9.11 0.12
C ARG A 97 -15.65 10.14 0.77
N GLN A 98 -15.43 10.08 2.08
CA GLN A 98 -14.71 11.12 2.83
C GLN A 98 -13.42 10.63 3.50
N ARG A 99 -13.04 9.36 3.30
CA ARG A 99 -11.90 8.79 4.02
C ARG A 99 -10.62 8.87 3.19
N THR A 100 -9.76 9.81 3.55
CA THR A 100 -8.41 9.91 3.02
C THR A 100 -7.61 8.68 3.42
N LYS A 101 -7.19 7.89 2.43
CA LYS A 101 -6.36 6.69 2.57
C LYS A 101 -4.90 7.05 2.42
N TYR A 102 -4.13 6.89 3.48
CA TYR A 102 -2.68 7.13 3.47
C TYR A 102 -1.95 5.90 2.92
N ILE A 103 -1.35 6.06 1.74
CA ILE A 103 -0.63 5.02 1.02
C ILE A 103 0.71 4.76 1.72
N ARG A 104 0.96 3.50 2.07
CA ARG A 104 2.22 3.03 2.65
C ARG A 104 3.13 2.36 1.63
N SER A 105 2.54 1.72 0.63
CA SER A 105 3.27 1.12 -0.48
C SER A 105 2.40 1.05 -1.73
N ALA A 106 3.06 1.00 -2.88
CA ALA A 106 2.44 0.87 -4.19
C ALA A 106 3.17 -0.23 -4.97
N VAL A 107 2.43 -1.25 -5.40
CA VAL A 107 2.98 -2.33 -6.23
C VAL A 107 2.50 -2.13 -7.66
N LEU A 108 3.43 -2.05 -8.61
CA LEU A 108 3.08 -1.94 -10.02
C LEU A 108 2.46 -3.26 -10.50
N VAL A 109 1.24 -3.18 -11.03
CA VAL A 109 0.51 -4.33 -11.57
C VAL A 109 0.69 -4.41 -13.07
N ASP A 110 0.45 -3.28 -13.74
CA ASP A 110 0.50 -3.16 -15.19
C ASP A 110 0.83 -1.72 -15.56
N CYS A 111 1.62 -1.53 -16.61
CA CYS A 111 1.78 -0.21 -17.19
C CYS A 111 1.68 -0.33 -18.71
N PRO A 112 0.74 0.37 -19.36
CA PRO A 112 0.72 0.41 -20.81
C PRO A 112 2.07 0.98 -21.30
N PRO A 113 2.63 0.43 -22.39
CA PRO A 113 3.81 1.02 -23.01
C PRO A 113 3.48 2.49 -23.29
N ALA A 114 4.41 3.38 -22.95
CA ALA A 114 4.22 4.81 -23.15
C ALA A 114 3.73 5.00 -24.59
N LYS A 115 2.46 5.42 -24.74
CA LYS A 115 1.99 5.86 -26.04
C LYS A 115 2.82 7.10 -26.32
N THR A 116 3.90 6.93 -27.06
CA THR A 116 4.47 8.01 -27.86
C THR A 116 3.25 8.60 -28.53
N LYS A 117 2.84 9.80 -28.09
CA LYS A 117 2.04 10.64 -28.96
C LYS A 117 2.94 10.80 -30.18
N ALA A 118 2.81 9.91 -31.15
CA ALA A 118 3.15 10.19 -32.51
C ALA A 118 2.27 11.39 -32.80
N ALA A 119 2.83 12.58 -32.59
CA ALA A 119 2.41 13.74 -33.28
C ALA A 119 2.46 13.33 -34.75
N ALA A 120 1.31 12.95 -35.28
CA ALA A 120 1.05 13.07 -36.70
C ALA A 120 1.06 14.58 -36.98
N SER A 121 2.26 15.17 -36.88
CA SER A 121 2.61 16.37 -37.57
C SER A 121 2.76 15.90 -39.00
N THR A 122 1.62 15.75 -39.67
CA THR A 122 1.55 15.63 -41.12
C THR A 122 2.10 16.95 -41.65
N VAL A 123 3.42 16.97 -41.84
CA VAL A 123 4.09 17.91 -42.73
C VAL A 123 3.42 17.71 -44.08
N ARG A 124 2.50 18.62 -44.43
CA ARG A 124 2.06 18.77 -45.82
C ARG A 124 3.26 19.31 -46.58
N LEU A 125 3.98 18.40 -47.23
CA LEU A 125 4.72 18.68 -48.46
C LEU A 125 3.79 18.35 -49.63
N THR A 126 4.01 19.00 -50.77
CA THR A 126 3.38 18.85 -52.11
C THR A 126 1.97 19.45 -52.25
N GLU A 127 1.68 20.39 -53.16
CA GLU A 127 2.37 21.00 -54.33
C GLU A 127 2.02 22.49 -54.43
#